data_AF-C5K5E7-F1
#
_entry.id   AF-C5K5E7-F1
#
_cell.length_a   1.000
_cell.length_b   1.000
_cell.length_c   1.000
_cell.angle_alpha   90.00
_cell.angle_beta   90.00
_cell.angle_gamma   90.00
#
_symmetry.space_group_name_H-M   'P 1'
#
loop_
_entity.id
_entity.type
_entity.pdbx_description
1 polymer ?
#
loop_
_entity_poly.entity_id
_entity_poly.type
_entity_poly.pdbx_seq_one_letter_code
_entity_poly.pdbx_strand_id
1 'polypeptide(L)'
;MQWRGLASTVPQFRREVLKIPRIGMWHSAGSLLEDWGVPFSYSFSPSLFPKPPDWGPNLDITGFCVGSQNTTYEPPAMLAKFLSRGCKPFYVGFGSIAGDLSYIYKPILEAIKDIPDLRVVLQKGWGTLKDITAEDFIHIPNLKDRVFFICTPPAICPKCGKKPEARSHSDGLFCDDCVDSSSIEYAEGTWEYDILKALGRDNIAFLS
;
A
#
# COMPACT_ATOMS: atom_id res chain seq x y z
N MET A 1 5.91 2.37 20.14
CA MET A 1 4.48 2.41 20.50
C MET A 1 3.65 1.20 20.05
N GLN A 2 4.11 0.35 19.11
CA GLN A 2 3.34 -0.82 18.64
C GLN A 2 3.17 -1.97 19.65
N TRP A 3 4.05 -2.08 20.66
CA TRP A 3 3.99 -3.16 21.66
C TRP A 3 2.68 -3.19 22.49
N ARG A 4 2.03 -2.04 22.67
CA ARG A 4 0.82 -1.95 23.50
C ARG A 4 -0.33 -2.82 22.99
N GLY A 5 -0.46 -3.01 21.68
CA GLY A 5 -1.49 -3.88 21.08
C GLY A 5 -1.26 -5.37 21.35
N LEU A 6 -0.02 -5.78 21.64
CA LEU A 6 0.38 -7.16 21.94
C LEU A 6 0.68 -7.38 23.43
N ALA A 7 0.51 -6.35 24.26
CA ALA A 7 0.93 -6.35 25.66
C ALA A 7 0.15 -7.37 26.53
N SER A 8 -1.04 -7.80 26.09
CA SER A 8 -1.80 -8.88 26.73
C SER A 8 -1.42 -10.27 26.18
N THR A 9 -1.24 -10.38 24.86
CA THR A 9 -0.96 -11.64 24.17
C THR A 9 0.42 -12.22 24.49
N VAL A 10 1.45 -11.38 24.55
CA VAL A 10 2.83 -11.88 24.73
C VAL A 10 3.05 -12.48 26.13
N PRO A 11 2.62 -11.86 27.24
CA PRO A 11 2.69 -12.49 28.55
C PRO A 11 1.93 -13.82 28.64
N GLN A 12 0.79 -13.93 27.95
CA GLN A 12 0.01 -15.16 27.89
C GLN A 12 0.79 -16.27 27.18
N PHE A 13 1.27 -16.00 25.96
CA PHE A 13 2.08 -16.92 25.17
C PHE A 13 3.32 -17.43 25.93
N ARG A 14 4.02 -16.51 26.61
CA ARG A 14 5.20 -16.85 27.43
C ARG A 14 4.88 -17.86 28.53
N ARG A 15 3.76 -17.70 29.26
CA ARG A 15 3.40 -18.59 30.37
C ARG A 15 2.74 -19.88 29.91
N GLU A 16 1.83 -19.80 28.95
CA GLU A 16 0.97 -20.92 28.59
C GLU A 16 1.64 -21.85 27.59
N VAL A 17 2.41 -21.31 26.64
CA VAL A 17 3.10 -22.09 25.59
C VAL A 17 4.55 -22.31 25.94
N LEU A 18 5.32 -21.24 26.12
CA LEU A 18 6.78 -21.33 26.33
C LEU A 18 7.17 -21.73 27.76
N LYS A 19 6.22 -21.71 28.72
CA LYS A 19 6.43 -22.00 30.14
C LYS A 19 7.53 -21.15 30.80
N ILE A 20 7.73 -19.91 30.36
CA ILE A 20 8.70 -18.95 30.91
C ILE A 20 8.01 -17.77 31.63
N PRO A 21 8.68 -17.10 32.60
CA PRO A 21 8.09 -16.00 33.34
C PRO A 21 7.65 -14.82 32.46
N ARG A 22 6.64 -14.09 32.94
CA ARG A 22 6.17 -12.83 32.33
C ARG A 22 7.29 -11.79 32.36
N ILE A 23 7.38 -10.97 31.32
CA ILE A 23 8.20 -9.76 31.36
C ILE A 23 7.50 -8.75 32.29
N GLY A 24 8.12 -8.48 33.43
CA GLY A 24 7.59 -7.54 34.43
C GLY A 24 7.61 -6.11 33.89
N MET A 25 6.65 -5.28 34.28
CA MET A 25 6.61 -3.86 33.88
C MET A 25 7.83 -3.07 34.40
N TRP A 26 8.40 -3.54 35.50
CA TRP A 26 9.59 -2.96 36.15
C TRP A 26 10.92 -3.51 35.65
N HIS A 27 10.92 -4.66 34.97
CA HIS A 27 12.12 -5.24 34.36
C HIS A 27 12.01 -5.09 32.85
N SER A 28 12.64 -4.04 32.33
CA SER A 28 13.50 -4.19 31.15
C SER A 28 12.85 -4.69 29.87
N ALA A 29 11.54 -4.59 29.65
CA ALA A 29 10.98 -5.01 28.35
C ALA A 29 11.68 -4.33 27.17
N GLY A 30 12.11 -3.08 27.37
CA GLY A 30 12.90 -2.31 26.40
C GLY A 30 14.40 -2.59 26.41
N SER A 31 14.99 -3.04 27.52
CA SER A 31 16.46 -3.25 27.65
C SER A 31 16.88 -4.72 27.63
N LEU A 32 15.95 -5.69 27.67
CA LEU A 32 16.26 -7.12 27.71
C LEU A 32 17.14 -7.58 26.54
N LEU A 33 16.94 -7.01 25.35
CA LEU A 33 17.77 -7.32 24.19
C LEU A 33 19.22 -6.84 24.37
N GLU A 34 19.39 -5.70 25.03
CA GLU A 34 20.69 -5.10 25.36
C GLU A 34 21.36 -5.83 26.52
N ASP A 35 20.64 -6.04 27.63
CA ASP A 35 21.10 -6.73 28.85
C ASP A 35 21.61 -8.15 28.53
N TRP A 36 20.99 -8.82 27.56
CA TRP A 36 21.35 -10.19 27.14
C TRP A 36 22.30 -10.23 25.93
N GLY A 37 22.73 -9.07 25.42
CA GLY A 37 23.64 -8.98 24.28
C GLY A 37 23.09 -9.67 23.02
N VAL A 38 21.78 -9.68 22.83
CA VAL A 38 21.14 -10.35 21.69
C VAL A 38 21.61 -9.68 20.40
N PRO A 39 22.12 -10.43 19.41
CA PRO A 39 22.48 -9.84 18.13
C PRO A 39 21.23 -9.36 17.37
N PHE A 40 21.23 -8.11 16.92
CA PHE A 40 20.18 -7.61 16.03
C PHE A 40 20.69 -6.53 15.07
N SER A 41 20.00 -6.40 13.94
CA SER A 41 20.38 -5.48 12.87
C SER A 41 19.27 -4.47 12.59
N TYR A 42 19.65 -3.22 12.41
CA TYR A 42 18.76 -2.18 11.92
C TYR A 42 18.77 -2.13 10.39
N SER A 43 17.57 -2.20 9.81
CA SER A 43 17.39 -2.29 8.37
C SER A 43 17.17 -0.92 7.71
N PHE A 44 18.08 0.03 7.95
CA PHE A 44 18.12 1.32 7.26
C PHE A 44 19.47 1.56 6.62
N SER A 45 19.55 2.49 5.67
CA SER A 45 20.82 2.81 5.00
C SER A 45 21.82 3.47 5.96
N PRO A 46 23.08 3.01 6.02
CA PRO A 46 24.12 3.68 6.80
C PRO A 46 24.45 5.08 6.27
N SER A 47 24.06 5.40 5.02
CA SER A 47 24.16 6.77 4.47
C SER A 47 23.16 7.75 5.08
N LEU A 48 22.04 7.26 5.65
CA LEU A 48 21.09 8.11 6.37
C LEU A 48 21.52 8.31 7.81
N PHE A 49 21.90 7.21 8.47
CA PHE A 49 22.41 7.23 9.83
C PHE A 49 23.60 6.26 9.92
N PRO A 50 24.83 6.74 10.14
CA PRO A 50 25.96 5.86 10.35
C PRO A 50 25.81 5.12 11.69
N LYS A 51 26.53 4.00 11.84
CA LYS A 51 26.56 3.27 13.12
C LYS A 51 27.12 4.17 14.21
N PRO A 52 26.37 4.45 15.29
CA PRO A 52 26.88 5.20 16.43
C PRO A 52 28.09 4.48 17.07
N PRO A 53 29.11 5.22 17.51
CA PRO A 53 30.35 4.64 18.04
C PRO A 53 30.16 3.94 19.39
N ASP A 54 29.08 4.26 20.11
CA ASP A 54 28.68 3.69 21.39
C ASP A 54 27.87 2.39 21.25
N TRP A 55 27.57 1.94 20.03
CA TRP A 55 26.89 0.67 19.81
C TRP A 55 27.83 -0.53 20.02
N GLY A 56 27.34 -1.51 20.78
CA GLY A 56 28.03 -2.77 21.01
C GLY A 56 28.29 -3.59 19.74
N PRO A 57 29.16 -4.61 19.83
CA PRO A 57 29.50 -5.48 18.69
C PRO A 57 28.33 -6.35 18.23
N ASN A 58 27.30 -6.53 19.06
CA ASN A 58 26.08 -7.27 18.76
C ASN A 58 25.06 -6.48 17.92
N LEU A 59 25.30 -5.18 17.67
CA LEU A 59 24.42 -4.31 16.91
C LEU A 59 25.05 -3.95 15.57
N ASP A 60 24.27 -4.02 14.49
CA ASP A 60 24.75 -3.60 13.17
C ASP A 60 23.67 -2.93 12.32
N ILE A 61 24.09 -2.24 11.26
CA ILE A 61 23.21 -1.62 10.26
C ILE A 61 23.43 -2.32 8.93
N THR A 62 22.41 -3.02 8.44
CA THR A 62 22.55 -3.88 7.26
C THR A 62 22.13 -3.22 5.96
N GLY A 63 21.65 -1.98 6.00
CA GLY A 63 20.96 -1.36 4.87
C GLY A 63 19.48 -1.73 4.84
N PHE A 64 18.77 -1.24 3.83
CA PHE A 64 17.36 -1.58 3.65
C PHE A 64 17.20 -3.06 3.29
N CYS A 65 16.28 -3.75 3.99
CA CYS A 65 15.81 -5.07 3.61
C CYS A 65 14.92 -4.95 2.37
N VAL A 66 15.54 -4.83 1.20
CA VAL A 66 14.84 -4.90 -0.08
C VAL A 66 14.53 -6.36 -0.39
N GLY A 67 13.26 -6.65 -0.70
CA GLY A 67 12.85 -7.97 -1.19
C GLY A 67 13.60 -8.33 -2.47
N SER A 68 13.60 -9.62 -2.85
CA SER A 68 14.29 -10.09 -4.05
C SER A 68 13.97 -9.21 -5.26
N GLN A 69 15.01 -8.73 -5.92
CA GLN A 69 14.91 -7.83 -7.09
C GLN A 69 14.49 -8.58 -8.37
N ASN A 70 14.37 -9.90 -8.31
CA ASN A 70 14.10 -10.78 -9.46
C ASN A 70 12.60 -11.07 -9.66
N THR A 71 11.75 -10.05 -9.63
CA THR A 71 10.40 -10.21 -10.16
C THR A 71 10.39 -9.66 -11.59
N THR A 72 10.42 -10.56 -12.59
CA THR A 72 9.92 -10.25 -13.94
C THR A 72 8.42 -10.06 -13.82
N TYR A 73 8.01 -8.92 -13.28
CA TYR A 73 6.61 -8.57 -13.17
C TYR A 73 6.17 -7.99 -14.51
N GLU A 74 5.25 -8.70 -15.16
CA GLU A 74 4.57 -8.24 -16.36
C GLU A 74 3.26 -7.54 -15.94
N PRO A 75 3.11 -6.23 -16.18
CA PRO A 75 1.89 -5.53 -15.82
C PRO A 75 0.72 -6.06 -16.66
N PRO A 76 -0.50 -6.14 -16.09
CA PRO A 76 -1.71 -6.44 -16.84
C PRO A 76 -1.85 -5.53 -18.05
N ALA A 77 -2.36 -6.07 -19.16
CA ALA A 77 -2.39 -5.38 -20.46
C ALA A 77 -3.02 -3.97 -20.41
N MET A 78 -4.05 -3.79 -19.58
CA MET A 78 -4.71 -2.49 -19.39
C MET A 78 -3.79 -1.47 -18.71
N LEU A 79 -3.05 -1.90 -17.67
CA LEU A 79 -2.05 -1.05 -17.01
C LEU A 79 -0.90 -0.72 -17.97
N ALA A 80 -0.37 -1.71 -18.68
CA ALA A 80 0.70 -1.49 -19.66
C ALA A 80 0.28 -0.48 -20.74
N LYS A 81 -0.95 -0.61 -21.25
CA LYS A 81 -1.53 0.29 -22.24
C LYS A 81 -1.72 1.70 -21.67
N PHE A 82 -2.23 1.84 -20.46
CA PHE A 82 -2.32 3.14 -19.78
C PHE A 82 -0.95 3.80 -19.67
N LEU A 83 0.07 3.09 -19.21
CA LEU A 83 1.42 3.63 -19.03
C LEU A 83 2.13 4.02 -20.33
N SER A 84 1.86 3.29 -21.43
CA SER A 84 2.45 3.57 -22.74
C SER A 84 1.92 4.84 -23.42
N ARG A 85 0.84 5.43 -22.90
CA ARG A 85 0.16 6.59 -23.49
C ARG A 85 0.54 7.87 -22.76
N GLY A 86 0.59 8.99 -23.47
CA GLY A 86 0.63 10.34 -22.87
C GLY A 86 1.82 10.63 -21.96
N CYS A 87 1.70 11.69 -21.14
CA CYS A 87 2.69 12.09 -20.15
C CYS A 87 2.71 11.14 -18.95
N LYS A 88 3.86 10.96 -18.31
CA LYS A 88 4.02 10.06 -17.14
C LYS A 88 2.96 10.35 -16.06
N PRO A 89 2.18 9.34 -15.61
CA PRO A 89 1.21 9.55 -14.55
C PRO A 89 1.87 9.75 -13.18
N PHE A 90 1.13 10.32 -12.24
CA PHE A 90 1.49 10.33 -10.81
C PHE A 90 0.99 9.06 -10.14
N TYR A 91 1.76 8.55 -9.18
CA TYR A 91 1.30 7.46 -8.32
C TYR A 91 0.79 8.05 -7.02
N VAL A 92 -0.41 7.64 -6.65
CA VAL A 92 -1.03 8.03 -5.39
C VAL A 92 -1.50 6.78 -4.69
N GLY A 93 -0.78 6.41 -3.64
CA GLY A 93 -1.07 5.27 -2.79
C GLY A 93 -0.78 5.62 -1.35
N PHE A 94 -1.62 5.13 -0.45
CA PHE A 94 -1.47 5.36 0.99
C PHE A 94 -1.03 4.09 1.71
N GLY A 95 -0.61 3.08 0.95
CA GLY A 95 -0.21 1.78 1.46
C GLY A 95 -1.35 1.06 2.19
N SER A 96 -0.97 0.31 3.23
CA SER A 96 -1.88 -0.62 3.90
C SER A 96 -2.79 0.03 4.95
N ILE A 97 -3.42 1.17 4.64
CA ILE A 97 -4.39 1.82 5.54
C ILE A 97 -5.77 1.17 5.39
N ALA A 98 -6.42 0.90 6.52
CA ALA A 98 -7.79 0.41 6.62
C ALA A 98 -8.72 1.50 7.15
N GLY A 99 -10.02 1.39 6.86
CA GLY A 99 -11.04 2.38 7.22
C GLY A 99 -11.64 3.05 5.98
N ASP A 100 -12.45 4.08 6.19
CA ASP A 100 -13.03 4.86 5.10
C ASP A 100 -12.05 5.93 4.63
N LEU A 101 -11.65 5.86 3.35
CA LEU A 101 -10.68 6.77 2.74
C LEU A 101 -11.35 7.78 1.80
N SER A 102 -12.68 7.83 1.74
CA SER A 102 -13.41 8.74 0.84
C SER A 102 -12.97 10.20 0.97
N TYR A 103 -12.69 10.64 2.20
CA TYR A 103 -12.22 12.01 2.49
C TYR A 103 -10.84 12.32 1.89
N ILE A 104 -10.02 11.30 1.62
CA ILE A 104 -8.69 11.43 1.00
C ILE A 104 -8.83 11.45 -0.52
N TYR A 105 -9.61 10.53 -1.07
CA TYR A 105 -9.72 10.33 -2.50
C TYR A 105 -10.57 11.39 -3.20
N LYS A 106 -11.59 11.96 -2.55
CA LYS A 106 -12.43 13.02 -3.13
C LYS A 106 -11.62 14.23 -3.59
N PRO A 107 -10.77 14.86 -2.75
CA PRO A 107 -9.90 15.95 -3.19
C PRO A 107 -8.97 15.57 -4.34
N ILE A 108 -8.51 14.32 -4.40
CA ILE A 108 -7.65 13.85 -5.50
C ILE A 108 -8.44 13.80 -6.82
N LEU A 109 -9.67 13.28 -6.80
CA LEU A 109 -10.54 13.26 -7.98
C LEU A 109 -10.90 14.67 -8.45
N GLU A 110 -11.16 15.59 -7.52
CA GLU A 110 -11.36 17.02 -7.81
C GLU A 110 -10.12 17.64 -8.46
N ALA A 111 -8.92 17.40 -7.92
CA ALA A 111 -7.68 17.89 -8.52
C ALA A 111 -7.44 17.35 -9.94
N ILE A 112 -7.75 16.07 -10.17
CA ILE A 112 -7.68 15.47 -11.51
C ILE A 112 -8.68 16.14 -12.45
N LYS A 113 -9.91 16.40 -12.01
CA LYS A 113 -10.89 17.12 -12.81
C LYS A 113 -10.38 18.50 -13.24
N ASP A 114 -9.78 19.26 -12.32
CA ASP A 114 -9.46 20.68 -12.53
C ASP A 114 -8.14 20.92 -13.27
N ILE A 115 -7.19 19.98 -13.24
CA ILE A 115 -5.89 20.13 -13.91
C ILE A 115 -5.92 19.41 -15.25
N PRO A 116 -5.95 20.11 -16.41
CA PRO A 116 -5.87 19.46 -17.72
C PRO A 116 -4.56 18.66 -17.82
N ASP A 117 -4.63 17.43 -18.35
CA ASP A 117 -3.48 16.53 -18.54
C ASP A 117 -2.92 15.85 -17.28
N LEU A 118 -3.45 16.12 -16.07
CA LEU A 118 -3.06 15.31 -14.90
C LEU A 118 -3.53 13.87 -15.10
N ARG A 119 -2.57 12.94 -15.04
CA ARG A 119 -2.80 11.49 -15.12
C ARG A 119 -2.35 10.84 -13.83
N VAL A 120 -3.14 9.91 -13.29
CA VAL A 120 -2.90 9.33 -11.98
C VAL A 120 -3.17 7.83 -11.99
N VAL A 121 -2.24 7.09 -11.38
CA VAL A 121 -2.42 5.71 -10.94
C VAL A 121 -2.81 5.74 -9.46
N LEU A 122 -4.04 5.37 -9.14
CA LEU A 122 -4.62 5.41 -7.79
C LEU A 122 -4.61 4.03 -7.15
N GLN A 123 -3.91 3.85 -6.03
CA GLN A 123 -3.85 2.61 -5.28
C GLN A 123 -4.74 2.64 -4.05
N LYS A 124 -5.88 1.92 -4.08
CA LYS A 124 -6.93 2.00 -3.05
C LYS A 124 -6.48 1.62 -1.64
N GLY A 125 -5.51 0.71 -1.49
CA GLY A 125 -5.17 0.10 -0.20
C GLY A 125 -6.21 -0.92 0.26
N TRP A 126 -6.33 -1.09 1.58
CA TRP A 126 -7.35 -1.95 2.21
C TRP A 126 -8.59 -1.17 2.67
N GLY A 127 -8.63 0.13 2.41
CA GLY A 127 -9.72 1.01 2.80
C GLY A 127 -10.99 0.86 1.95
N THR A 128 -12.12 1.31 2.48
CA THR A 128 -13.37 1.49 1.75
C THR A 128 -13.46 2.91 1.18
N LEU A 129 -14.22 3.11 0.10
CA LEU A 129 -14.51 4.44 -0.45
C LEU A 129 -16.03 4.63 -0.47
N LYS A 130 -16.65 4.67 0.71
CA LYS A 130 -18.11 4.60 0.86
C LYS A 130 -18.83 5.81 0.26
N ASP A 131 -18.22 6.98 0.35
CA ASP A 131 -18.80 8.23 -0.14
C ASP A 131 -18.36 8.56 -1.57
N ILE A 132 -17.61 7.68 -2.23
CA ILE A 132 -17.19 7.84 -3.62
C ILE A 132 -18.09 6.99 -4.52
N THR A 133 -18.66 7.62 -5.53
CA THR A 133 -19.60 7.01 -6.46
C THR A 133 -19.18 7.25 -7.92
N ALA A 134 -19.94 6.74 -8.88
CA ALA A 134 -19.66 6.94 -10.31
C ALA A 134 -19.60 8.42 -10.68
N GLU A 135 -20.49 9.20 -10.06
CA GLU A 135 -20.73 10.60 -10.34
C GLU A 135 -19.47 11.44 -10.07
N ASP A 136 -18.64 11.02 -9.11
CA ASP A 136 -17.35 11.66 -8.85
C ASP A 136 -16.36 11.49 -10.02
N PHE A 137 -16.57 10.49 -10.89
CA PHE A 137 -15.73 10.21 -12.06
C PHE A 137 -16.30 10.73 -13.37
N ILE A 138 -17.63 10.81 -13.51
CA ILE A 138 -18.30 11.19 -14.77
C ILE A 138 -17.88 12.58 -15.25
N HIS A 139 -17.55 13.47 -14.31
CA HIS A 139 -17.12 14.83 -14.62
C HIS A 139 -15.65 14.97 -15.01
N ILE A 140 -14.86 13.89 -14.93
CA ILE A 140 -13.46 13.89 -15.32
C ILE A 140 -13.38 13.67 -16.84
N PRO A 141 -12.94 14.66 -17.63
CA PRO A 141 -12.83 14.51 -19.08
C PRO A 141 -11.77 13.45 -19.42
N ASN A 142 -12.06 12.58 -20.41
CA ASN A 142 -11.16 11.51 -20.84
C ASN A 142 -10.68 10.59 -19.69
N LEU A 143 -11.58 10.27 -18.76
CA LEU A 143 -11.29 9.50 -17.55
C LEU A 143 -10.36 8.29 -17.76
N LYS A 144 -10.62 7.45 -18.78
CA LYS A 144 -9.82 6.26 -19.09
C LYS A 144 -8.36 6.55 -19.42
N ASP A 145 -8.07 7.69 -20.01
CA ASP A 145 -6.70 8.10 -20.33
C ASP A 145 -6.00 8.78 -19.15
N ARG A 146 -6.76 9.13 -18.10
CA ARG A 146 -6.30 9.98 -16.99
C ARG A 146 -6.25 9.28 -15.64
N VAL A 147 -7.10 8.30 -15.39
CA VAL A 147 -7.19 7.63 -14.09
C VAL A 147 -7.13 6.13 -14.27
N PHE A 148 -6.18 5.48 -13.61
CA PHE A 148 -6.08 4.03 -13.56
C PHE A 148 -6.09 3.58 -12.11
N PHE A 149 -7.00 2.66 -11.74
CA PHE A 149 -7.07 2.15 -10.39
C PHE A 149 -6.25 0.87 -10.21
N ILE A 150 -5.65 0.74 -9.03
CA ILE A 150 -5.02 -0.49 -8.57
C ILE A 150 -5.78 -0.96 -7.33
N CYS A 151 -6.31 -2.17 -7.41
CA CYS A 151 -7.03 -2.79 -6.32
C CYS A 151 -6.25 -3.97 -5.72
N THR A 152 -6.13 -3.98 -4.39
CA THR A 152 -5.60 -5.11 -3.65
C THR A 152 -6.58 -6.29 -3.78
N PRO A 153 -6.13 -7.51 -4.16
CA PRO A 153 -7.01 -8.66 -4.26
C PRO A 153 -7.62 -9.06 -2.90
N PRO A 154 -8.87 -9.55 -2.86
CA PRO A 154 -9.83 -9.62 -3.99
C PRO A 154 -10.40 -8.23 -4.33
N ALA A 155 -10.67 -7.91 -5.61
CA ALA A 155 -11.38 -6.68 -5.92
C ALA A 155 -12.79 -6.74 -5.32
N ILE A 156 -13.07 -5.79 -4.43
CA ILE A 156 -14.35 -5.62 -3.78
C ILE A 156 -14.85 -4.23 -4.13
N CYS A 157 -16.09 -4.16 -4.60
CA CYS A 157 -16.75 -2.89 -4.89
C CYS A 157 -16.69 -1.98 -3.66
N PRO A 158 -16.12 -0.77 -3.79
CA PRO A 158 -15.91 0.10 -2.63
C PRO A 158 -17.22 0.68 -2.08
N LYS A 159 -18.30 0.69 -2.87
CA LYS A 159 -19.64 1.16 -2.46
C LYS A 159 -20.42 0.13 -1.65
N CYS A 160 -20.49 -1.12 -2.13
CA CYS A 160 -21.39 -2.13 -1.55
C CYS A 160 -20.69 -3.33 -0.88
N GLY A 161 -19.36 -3.45 -1.00
CA GLY A 161 -18.63 -4.57 -0.42
C GLY A 161 -18.83 -5.91 -1.14
N LYS A 162 -19.58 -5.95 -2.25
CA LYS A 162 -19.73 -7.15 -3.08
C LYS A 162 -18.54 -7.28 -4.05
N LYS A 163 -18.23 -8.51 -4.45
CA LYS A 163 -17.37 -8.73 -5.62
C LYS A 163 -18.10 -8.22 -6.87
N PRO A 164 -17.44 -7.50 -7.78
CA PRO A 164 -17.96 -7.27 -9.11
C PRO A 164 -18.29 -8.64 -9.74
N GLU A 165 -19.51 -8.83 -10.27
CA GLU A 165 -19.88 -10.12 -10.87
C GLU A 165 -19.12 -10.31 -12.19
N ALA A 166 -18.33 -11.37 -12.27
CA ALA A 166 -17.56 -11.74 -13.46
C ALA A 166 -18.48 -12.23 -14.58
N ARG A 167 -19.14 -11.32 -15.30
CA ARG A 167 -19.71 -11.60 -16.62
C ARG A 167 -19.03 -10.70 -17.65
N SER A 168 -18.34 -11.35 -18.59
CA SER A 168 -17.64 -10.79 -19.75
C SER A 168 -16.58 -9.73 -19.45
N HIS A 169 -15.34 -10.17 -19.19
CA HIS A 169 -14.09 -9.43 -19.45
C HIS A 169 -13.85 -8.06 -18.78
N SER A 170 -14.77 -7.55 -17.97
CA SER A 170 -14.54 -6.40 -17.11
C SER A 170 -14.71 -6.82 -15.67
N ASP A 171 -13.59 -7.23 -15.07
CA ASP A 171 -13.37 -6.90 -13.67
C ASP A 171 -13.65 -5.38 -13.61
N GLY A 172 -14.72 -4.93 -12.91
CA GLY A 172 -15.18 -3.53 -12.67
C GLY A 172 -14.79 -2.99 -11.26
N LEU A 173 -14.31 -1.74 -11.08
CA LEU A 173 -13.95 -1.22 -9.72
C LEU A 173 -15.20 -1.18 -8.84
N PHE A 174 -16.32 -0.82 -9.46
CA PHE A 174 -17.66 -0.85 -8.87
C PHE A 174 -18.43 -2.04 -9.41
N CYS A 175 -19.36 -2.55 -8.61
CA CYS A 175 -20.32 -3.55 -9.04
C CYS A 175 -21.31 -2.94 -10.05
N ASP A 176 -21.86 -3.72 -10.98
CA ASP A 176 -22.85 -3.20 -11.95
C ASP A 176 -24.13 -2.68 -11.27
N ASP A 177 -24.51 -3.25 -10.12
CA ASP A 177 -25.61 -2.72 -9.29
C ASP A 177 -25.30 -1.34 -8.68
N CYS A 178 -24.02 -0.96 -8.66
CA CYS A 178 -23.50 0.19 -7.95
C CYS A 178 -23.31 1.39 -8.88
N VAL A 179 -22.87 1.11 -10.12
CA VAL A 179 -22.40 2.03 -11.17
C VAL A 179 -22.32 1.28 -12.51
N ASP A 180 -22.56 1.95 -13.65
CA ASP A 180 -22.13 1.46 -14.98
C ASP A 180 -20.59 1.41 -15.03
N SER A 181 -20.06 0.24 -14.69
CA SER A 181 -18.64 -0.04 -14.45
C SER A 181 -17.77 0.04 -15.71
N SER A 182 -18.39 0.20 -16.89
CA SER A 182 -17.74 0.15 -18.21
C SER A 182 -16.73 1.27 -18.48
N SER A 183 -16.70 2.32 -17.64
CA SER A 183 -15.91 3.53 -17.86
C SER A 183 -14.58 3.59 -17.09
N ILE A 184 -14.36 2.78 -16.06
CA ILE A 184 -13.17 2.85 -15.18
C ILE A 184 -12.25 1.66 -15.43
N GLU A 185 -11.00 1.93 -15.82
CA GLU A 185 -9.97 0.90 -15.98
C GLU A 185 -9.25 0.62 -14.65
N TYR A 186 -8.96 -0.65 -14.39
CA TYR A 186 -8.11 -1.05 -13.27
C TYR A 186 -7.42 -2.39 -13.54
N ALA A 187 -6.55 -2.75 -12.61
CA ALA A 187 -5.94 -4.07 -12.55
C ALA A 187 -6.11 -4.69 -11.15
N GLU A 188 -6.47 -5.98 -11.13
CA GLU A 188 -6.24 -6.83 -9.96
C GLU A 188 -4.78 -7.29 -9.93
N GLY A 189 -4.30 -7.58 -8.73
CA GLY A 189 -3.13 -8.43 -8.57
C GLY A 189 -1.82 -7.68 -8.79
N THR A 190 -1.34 -7.05 -7.73
CA THR A 190 0.08 -7.09 -7.36
C THR A 190 0.28 -6.39 -6.02
N TRP A 191 1.29 -6.84 -5.28
CA TRP A 191 1.75 -6.08 -4.13
C TRP A 191 2.23 -4.72 -4.62
N GLU A 192 1.94 -3.65 -3.87
CA GLU A 192 2.35 -2.27 -4.16
C GLU A 192 3.79 -2.18 -4.68
N TYR A 193 4.68 -3.01 -4.11
CA TYR A 193 6.08 -3.10 -4.44
C TYR A 193 6.36 -3.56 -5.88
N ASP A 194 5.62 -4.55 -6.40
CA ASP A 194 5.82 -5.06 -7.77
C ASP A 194 5.33 -4.06 -8.81
N ILE A 195 4.23 -3.37 -8.52
CA ILE A 195 3.67 -2.34 -9.39
C ILE A 195 4.62 -1.14 -9.45
N LEU A 196 5.10 -0.65 -8.31
CA LEU A 196 6.09 0.43 -8.27
C LEU A 196 7.40 0.04 -8.98
N LYS A 197 7.78 -1.25 -8.95
CA LYS A 197 8.93 -1.77 -9.71
C LYS A 197 8.69 -1.78 -11.22
N ALA A 198 7.57 -2.32 -11.71
CA ALA A 198 7.29 -2.36 -13.17
C ALA A 198 6.90 -1.00 -13.74
N LEU A 199 6.22 -0.18 -12.96
CA LEU A 199 6.01 1.21 -13.31
C LEU A 199 7.36 1.91 -13.47
N GLY A 200 8.38 1.54 -12.68
CA GLY A 200 9.69 2.15 -12.74
C GLY A 200 9.65 3.59 -12.24
N ARG A 201 10.72 4.03 -11.58
CA ARG A 201 10.83 5.44 -11.16
C ARG A 201 10.77 6.41 -12.33
N ASP A 202 11.09 5.92 -13.53
CA ASP A 202 11.04 6.73 -14.73
C ASP A 202 9.61 6.93 -15.23
N ASN A 203 8.64 6.03 -15.02
CA ASN A 203 7.29 6.24 -15.58
C ASN A 203 6.31 6.87 -14.60
N ILE A 204 6.74 7.21 -13.38
CA ILE A 204 5.89 7.88 -12.40
C ILE A 204 6.61 9.02 -11.68
N ALA A 205 5.90 10.13 -11.50
CA ALA A 205 6.24 11.11 -10.47
C ALA A 205 5.71 10.67 -9.09
N PHE A 206 6.61 10.65 -8.09
CA PHE A 206 6.26 10.48 -6.68
C PHE A 206 6.09 11.84 -6.02
N LEU A 207 4.99 12.04 -5.28
CA LEU A 207 4.86 13.16 -4.36
C LEU A 207 5.63 12.77 -3.08
N SER A 208 6.84 13.30 -2.93
CA SER A 208 7.65 13.21 -1.70
C SER A 208 7.49 14.44 -0.84
#